data_AF-A0A7U9X9F4-F1
#
_entry.id   AF-A0A7U9X9F4-F1
#
_cell.length_a   1.000
_cell.length_b   1.000
_cell.length_c   1.000
_cell.angle_alpha   90.00
_cell.angle_beta   90.00
_cell.angle_gamma   90.00
#
_symmetry.space_group_name_H-M   'P 1'
#
loop_
_entity.id
_entity.type
_entity.pdbx_description
1 polymer ?
#
loop_
_entity_poly.entity_id
_entity_poly.type
_entity_poly.pdbx_seq_one_letter_code
_entity_poly.pdbx_strand_id
1 'polypeptide(L)'
;MNLFHSDKTYEDLLQDMQKDGYSQNYMKCVRREIRWLENHQNIYHFASFEAACQIRVAQTSSPETQANRKTIYNLFHRYNKYGSLSEGRRNPLFRFGAYTQLSGEFKSLLDIYEKESYRRGLKTGTVRASISACSGLLLALHSSGFRSLEDVTERDVLDYFSRKKLSSSTKVNIASVFEAQTGSYFDSARRILTYLPNLHRRRKNIQYLTEEET
;
A
#
# COMPACT_ATOMS: atom_id res chain seq x y z
N MET A 1 8.98 1.06 -26.76
CA MET A 1 8.02 -0.01 -26.38
C MET A 1 7.14 0.55 -25.28
N ASN A 2 5.82 0.31 -25.33
CA ASN A 2 4.85 0.93 -24.43
C ASN A 2 4.40 -0.07 -23.35
N LEU A 3 4.54 0.29 -22.08
CA LEU A 3 4.05 -0.54 -20.95
C LEU A 3 2.57 -0.30 -20.66
N PHE A 4 1.93 0.67 -21.31
CA PHE A 4 0.49 0.85 -21.19
C PHE A 4 -0.25 -0.31 -21.87
N HIS A 5 -1.27 -0.83 -21.21
CA HIS A 5 -2.11 -1.94 -21.69
C HIS A 5 -3.26 -1.45 -22.59
N SER A 6 -3.42 -0.13 -22.75
CA SER A 6 -4.39 0.54 -23.63
C SER A 6 -3.69 1.17 -24.84
N ASP A 7 -4.45 1.62 -25.85
CA ASP A 7 -3.95 2.38 -27.01
C ASP A 7 -3.24 3.71 -26.65
N LYS A 8 -3.28 4.11 -25.37
CA LYS A 8 -2.60 5.28 -24.85
C LYS A 8 -1.09 5.13 -24.84
N THR A 9 -0.39 6.18 -25.23
CA THR A 9 1.07 6.29 -25.30
C THR A 9 1.63 7.18 -24.19
N TYR A 10 2.97 7.19 -24.04
CA TYR A 10 3.65 8.14 -23.16
C TYR A 10 3.46 9.59 -23.62
N GLU A 11 3.28 9.82 -24.92
CA GLU A 11 3.01 11.17 -25.45
C GLU A 11 1.60 11.64 -25.06
N ASP A 12 0.60 10.76 -25.07
CA ASP A 12 -0.75 11.11 -24.60
C ASP A 12 -0.73 11.54 -23.14
N LEU A 13 0.02 10.84 -22.29
CA LEU A 13 0.21 11.24 -20.89
C LEU A 13 0.82 12.64 -20.78
N LEU A 14 1.86 12.94 -21.57
CA LEU A 14 2.54 14.23 -21.50
C LEU A 14 1.65 15.39 -21.99
N GLN A 15 0.81 15.15 -23.01
CA GLN A 15 -0.17 16.12 -23.49
C GLN A 15 -1.25 16.39 -22.43
N ASP A 16 -1.80 15.34 -21.82
CA ASP A 16 -2.78 15.47 -20.75
C ASP A 16 -2.20 16.20 -19.54
N MET A 17 -0.94 15.90 -19.16
CA MET A 17 -0.25 16.62 -18.09
C MET A 17 -0.06 18.11 -18.40
N GLN A 18 0.22 18.45 -19.65
CA GLN A 18 0.37 19.85 -20.06
C GLN A 18 -0.98 20.59 -19.99
N LYS A 19 -2.06 19.93 -20.45
CA LYS A 19 -3.42 20.47 -20.41
C LYS A 19 -3.92 20.69 -18.98
N ASP A 20 -3.59 19.79 -18.07
CA ASP A 20 -3.94 19.88 -16.65
C ASP A 20 -3.05 20.86 -15.86
N GLY A 21 -2.11 21.55 -16.52
CA GLY A 21 -1.31 22.62 -15.91
C GLY A 21 -0.18 22.14 -15.01
N TYR A 22 0.34 20.91 -15.20
CA TYR A 22 1.47 20.43 -14.42
C TYR A 22 2.73 21.28 -14.66
N SER A 23 3.57 21.40 -13.62
CA SER A 23 4.79 22.22 -13.71
C SER A 23 5.80 21.63 -14.69
N GLN A 24 6.50 22.50 -15.43
CA GLN A 24 7.51 22.09 -16.40
C GLN A 24 8.65 21.28 -15.75
N ASN A 25 9.04 21.62 -14.53
CA ASN A 25 10.05 20.87 -13.79
C ASN A 25 9.59 19.44 -13.46
N TYR A 26 8.33 19.26 -13.08
CA TYR A 26 7.78 17.93 -12.84
C TYR A 26 7.67 17.14 -14.14
N MET A 27 7.19 17.75 -15.23
CA MET A 27 7.13 17.13 -16.55
C MET A 27 8.52 16.70 -17.06
N LYS A 28 9.57 17.49 -16.82
CA LYS A 28 10.96 17.09 -17.12
C LYS A 28 11.37 15.82 -16.37
N CYS A 29 11.01 15.72 -15.08
CA CYS A 29 11.27 14.51 -14.30
C CYS A 29 10.52 13.31 -14.86
N VAL A 30 9.25 13.48 -15.24
CA VAL A 30 8.43 12.41 -15.85
C VAL A 30 9.04 11.94 -17.18
N ARG A 31 9.42 12.86 -18.08
CA ARG A 31 10.11 12.53 -19.35
C ARG A 31 11.40 11.75 -19.12
N ARG A 32 12.17 12.09 -18.08
CA ARG A 32 13.41 11.36 -17.74
C ARG A 32 13.13 9.91 -17.37
N GLU A 33 12.08 9.64 -16.60
CA GLU A 33 11.72 8.27 -16.24
C GLU A 33 11.10 7.51 -17.41
N ILE A 34 10.35 8.16 -18.32
CA ILE A 34 9.89 7.55 -19.58
C ILE A 34 11.07 7.08 -20.43
N ARG A 35 12.05 7.95 -20.68
CA ARG A 35 13.25 7.57 -21.45
C ARG A 35 14.02 6.44 -20.79
N TRP A 36 14.07 6.43 -19.46
CA TRP A 36 14.71 5.34 -18.73
C TRP A 36 13.99 4.01 -18.98
N LEU A 37 12.66 3.98 -18.92
CA LEU A 37 11.86 2.80 -19.23
C LEU A 37 12.13 2.30 -20.65
N GLU A 38 12.10 3.20 -21.63
CA GLU A 38 12.31 2.85 -23.04
C GLU A 38 13.69 2.24 -23.29
N ASN A 39 14.73 2.82 -22.68
CA ASN A 39 16.11 2.36 -22.88
C ASN A 39 16.45 1.06 -22.14
N HIS A 40 15.69 0.71 -21.08
CA HIS A 40 16.04 -0.41 -20.21
C HIS A 40 15.03 -1.57 -20.24
N GLN A 41 13.93 -1.45 -21.00
CA GLN A 41 12.97 -2.53 -21.20
C GLN A 41 13.64 -3.80 -21.75
N ASN A 42 14.51 -3.65 -22.75
CA ASN A 42 15.20 -4.78 -23.40
C ASN A 42 16.35 -5.36 -22.55
N ILE A 43 16.72 -4.69 -21.46
CA ILE A 43 17.81 -5.12 -20.57
C ILE A 43 17.23 -5.87 -19.37
N TYR A 44 16.21 -5.29 -18.72
CA TYR A 44 15.65 -5.83 -17.49
C TYR A 44 14.35 -6.62 -17.68
N HIS A 45 13.74 -6.56 -18.87
CA HIS A 45 12.51 -7.28 -19.21
C HIS A 45 11.39 -7.15 -18.17
N PHE A 46 11.23 -5.97 -17.57
CA PHE A 46 10.19 -5.76 -16.56
C PHE A 46 8.79 -5.88 -17.17
N ALA A 47 7.92 -6.64 -16.52
CA ALA A 47 6.55 -6.90 -16.95
C ALA A 47 5.53 -5.88 -16.41
N SER A 48 5.94 -4.98 -15.52
CA SER A 48 5.06 -3.98 -14.91
C SER A 48 5.81 -2.72 -14.47
N PHE A 49 5.07 -1.60 -14.34
CA PHE A 49 5.59 -0.37 -13.74
C PHE A 49 6.08 -0.57 -12.29
N GLU A 50 5.54 -1.54 -11.56
CA GLU A 50 6.00 -1.85 -10.20
C GLU A 50 7.41 -2.45 -10.23
N ALA A 51 7.63 -3.47 -11.07
CA ALA A 51 8.93 -4.12 -11.24
C ALA A 51 9.99 -3.12 -11.72
N ALA A 52 9.64 -2.31 -12.72
CA ALA A 52 10.51 -1.26 -13.23
C ALA A 52 10.90 -0.24 -12.15
N CYS A 53 9.95 0.18 -11.31
CA CYS A 53 10.23 1.12 -10.24
C CYS A 53 11.13 0.54 -9.16
N GLN A 54 10.96 -0.73 -8.79
CA GLN A 54 11.82 -1.38 -7.79
C GLN A 54 13.28 -1.35 -8.23
N ILE A 55 13.56 -1.74 -9.48
CA ILE A 55 14.89 -1.66 -10.09
C ILE A 55 15.39 -0.22 -10.07
N ARG A 56 14.55 0.72 -10.52
CA ARG A 56 14.92 2.13 -10.63
C ARG A 56 15.20 2.78 -9.27
N VAL A 57 14.44 2.44 -8.23
CA VAL A 57 14.63 2.96 -6.86
C VAL A 57 15.91 2.39 -6.25
N ALA A 58 16.23 1.12 -6.49
CA ALA A 58 17.45 0.48 -5.99
C ALA A 58 18.75 1.12 -6.54
N GLN A 59 18.69 1.83 -7.67
CA GLN A 59 19.83 2.53 -8.27
C GLN A 59 20.23 3.84 -7.55
N THR A 60 19.55 4.23 -6.46
CA THR A 60 19.91 5.45 -5.73
C THR A 60 19.75 5.27 -4.22
N SER A 61 20.69 5.85 -3.47
CA SER A 61 20.65 5.87 -2.01
C SER A 61 19.90 7.07 -1.44
N SER A 62 19.50 8.05 -2.26
CA SER A 62 18.81 9.28 -1.82
C SER A 62 17.33 9.01 -1.53
N PRO A 63 16.86 9.14 -0.27
CA PRO A 63 15.45 8.89 0.08
C PRO A 63 14.47 9.79 -0.67
N GLU A 64 14.85 11.06 -0.88
CA GLU A 64 14.05 12.02 -1.65
C GLU A 64 13.91 11.61 -3.11
N THR A 65 15.02 11.19 -3.73
CA THR A 65 15.00 10.70 -5.12
C THR A 65 14.17 9.43 -5.25
N GLN A 66 14.26 8.52 -4.28
CA GLN A 66 13.43 7.32 -4.24
C GLN A 66 11.94 7.67 -4.12
N ALA A 67 11.59 8.62 -3.26
CA ALA A 67 10.20 9.08 -3.10
C ALA A 67 9.66 9.70 -4.39
N ASN A 68 10.45 10.58 -5.04
CA ASN A 68 10.07 11.19 -6.32
C ASN A 68 9.87 10.15 -7.42
N ARG A 69 10.79 9.19 -7.56
CA ARG A 69 10.65 8.06 -8.50
C ARG A 69 9.36 7.30 -8.24
N LYS A 70 9.10 6.90 -6.98
CA LYS A 70 7.84 6.19 -6.64
C LYS A 70 6.61 7.01 -7.00
N THR A 71 6.60 8.32 -6.81
CA THR A 71 5.49 9.22 -7.21
C THR A 71 5.28 9.26 -8.72
N ILE A 72 6.36 9.33 -9.50
CA ILE A 72 6.26 9.33 -10.97
C ILE A 72 5.77 7.98 -11.47
N TYR A 73 6.30 6.87 -10.93
CA TYR A 73 5.79 5.56 -11.31
C TYR A 73 4.31 5.43 -10.93
N ASN A 74 3.90 5.88 -9.72
CA ASN A 74 2.48 5.97 -9.29
C ASN A 74 1.59 6.68 -10.31
N LEU A 75 2.10 7.72 -10.97
CA LEU A 75 1.39 8.41 -12.04
C LEU A 75 1.19 7.46 -13.23
N PHE A 76 2.24 6.77 -13.67
CA PHE A 76 2.18 5.86 -14.81
C PHE A 76 1.09 4.79 -14.65
N HIS A 77 1.07 3.99 -13.59
CA HIS A 77 0.00 2.97 -13.52
C HIS A 77 -1.38 3.49 -13.16
N ARG A 78 -1.51 4.67 -12.53
CA ARG A 78 -2.83 5.30 -12.43
C ARG A 78 -3.35 5.65 -13.82
N TYR A 79 -2.51 6.28 -14.63
CA TYR A 79 -2.86 6.62 -16.00
C TYR A 79 -3.11 5.37 -16.85
N ASN A 80 -2.30 4.32 -16.71
CA ASN A 80 -2.53 3.02 -17.36
C ASN A 80 -3.89 2.41 -17.01
N LYS A 81 -4.28 2.50 -15.72
CA LYS A 81 -5.47 1.84 -15.20
C LYS A 81 -6.76 2.59 -15.52
N TYR A 82 -6.72 3.92 -15.46
CA TYR A 82 -7.92 4.75 -15.56
C TYR A 82 -8.00 5.55 -16.85
N GLY A 83 -6.93 5.63 -17.63
CA GLY A 83 -6.86 6.38 -18.89
C GLY A 83 -6.97 7.90 -18.75
N SER A 84 -6.95 8.43 -17.51
CA SER A 84 -7.11 9.86 -17.22
C SER A 84 -6.35 10.27 -15.96
N LEU A 85 -5.93 11.54 -15.92
CA LEU A 85 -5.27 12.19 -14.79
C LEU A 85 -6.26 12.70 -13.73
N SER A 86 -7.55 12.85 -14.07
CA SER A 86 -8.59 13.44 -13.21
C SER A 86 -9.26 12.43 -12.26
N GLU A 87 -9.09 11.13 -12.50
CA GLU A 87 -9.57 10.07 -11.60
C GLU A 87 -8.78 10.09 -10.28
N GLY A 88 -9.30 10.88 -9.32
CA GLY A 88 -8.74 11.15 -8.00
C GLY A 88 -8.73 9.96 -7.03
N ARG A 89 -8.92 8.73 -7.51
CA ARG A 89 -8.78 7.54 -6.67
C ARG A 89 -7.32 7.45 -6.26
N ARG A 90 -7.05 7.73 -4.98
CA ARG A 90 -5.74 7.55 -4.32
C ARG A 90 -5.39 6.06 -4.26
N ASN A 91 -5.06 5.48 -5.40
CA ASN A 91 -4.53 4.14 -5.53
C ASN A 91 -3.07 4.25 -6.00
N PRO A 92 -2.11 4.55 -5.10
CA PRO A 92 -0.69 4.42 -5.43
C PRO A 92 -0.40 3.01 -5.95
N LEU A 93 0.45 2.92 -6.98
CA LEU A 93 1.10 1.70 -7.43
C LEU A 93 1.73 0.96 -6.28
N PHE A 94 2.51 1.69 -5.49
CA PHE A 94 3.19 1.08 -4.37
C PHE A 94 2.20 1.01 -3.22
N ARG A 95 1.95 -0.20 -2.75
CA ARG A 95 1.59 -0.42 -1.35
C ARG A 95 2.79 0.01 -0.52
N PHE A 96 2.94 1.32 -0.33
CA PHE A 96 4.13 1.89 0.29
C PHE A 96 4.37 1.29 1.68
N GLY A 97 5.65 1.06 1.98
CA GLY A 97 6.14 0.77 3.31
C GLY A 97 6.34 -0.71 3.56
N ALA A 98 5.64 -1.23 4.55
CA ALA A 98 5.91 -2.56 5.07
C ALA A 98 5.50 -3.68 4.11
N TYR A 99 4.43 -3.49 3.33
CA TYR A 99 3.89 -4.50 2.43
C TYR A 99 4.88 -4.96 1.35
N THR A 100 5.60 -4.02 0.72
CA THR A 100 6.55 -4.33 -0.37
C THR A 100 7.77 -5.12 0.11
N GLN A 101 8.03 -5.13 1.42
CA GLN A 101 9.11 -5.90 2.05
C GLN A 101 8.64 -7.29 2.51
N LEU A 102 7.33 -7.58 2.43
CA LEU A 102 6.79 -8.89 2.74
C LEU A 102 6.99 -9.85 1.57
N SER A 103 7.29 -11.09 1.91
CA SER A 103 7.37 -12.23 1.01
C SER A 103 6.70 -13.45 1.64
N GLY A 104 6.52 -14.50 0.85
CA GLY A 104 5.94 -15.76 1.31
C GLY A 104 4.55 -15.60 1.94
N GLU A 105 4.34 -16.33 3.03
CA GLU A 105 3.06 -16.47 3.71
C GLU A 105 2.41 -15.13 4.10
N PHE A 106 3.21 -14.20 4.61
CA PHE A 106 2.71 -12.89 5.05
C PHE A 106 2.22 -12.02 3.91
N LYS A 107 2.83 -12.13 2.72
CA LYS A 107 2.36 -11.41 1.53
C LYS A 107 1.07 -12.05 1.02
N SER A 108 1.04 -13.39 0.93
CA SER A 108 -0.13 -14.15 0.49
C SER A 108 -1.37 -13.89 1.34
N LEU A 109 -1.22 -13.79 2.67
CA LEU A 109 -2.30 -13.43 3.59
C LEU A 109 -2.99 -12.12 3.19
N LEU A 110 -2.21 -11.09 2.89
CA LEU A 110 -2.72 -9.76 2.54
C LEU A 110 -3.31 -9.71 1.13
N ASP A 111 -2.79 -10.51 0.20
CA ASP A 111 -3.34 -10.62 -1.15
C ASP A 111 -4.72 -11.32 -1.13
N ILE A 112 -4.88 -12.37 -0.31
CA ILE A 112 -6.17 -13.01 -0.07
C ILE A 112 -7.16 -12.03 0.56
N TYR A 113 -6.73 -11.32 1.62
CA TYR A 113 -7.56 -10.31 2.28
C TYR A 113 -8.04 -9.24 1.30
N GLU A 114 -7.15 -8.73 0.44
CA GLU A 114 -7.50 -7.70 -0.54
C GLU A 114 -8.58 -8.20 -1.51
N LYS A 115 -8.36 -9.37 -2.09
CA LYS A 115 -9.28 -9.97 -3.07
C LYS A 115 -10.67 -10.20 -2.45
N GLU A 116 -10.72 -10.80 -1.26
CA GLU A 116 -11.98 -11.05 -0.56
C GLU A 116 -12.66 -9.77 -0.11
N SER A 117 -11.90 -8.76 0.32
CA SER A 117 -12.46 -7.47 0.72
C SER A 117 -13.13 -6.75 -0.43
N TYR A 118 -12.51 -6.75 -1.62
CA TYR A 118 -13.15 -6.18 -2.80
C TYR A 118 -14.38 -6.99 -3.25
N ARG A 119 -14.33 -8.32 -3.16
CA ARG A 119 -15.48 -9.18 -3.44
C ARG A 119 -16.66 -8.89 -2.51
N ARG A 120 -16.39 -8.57 -1.24
CA ARG A 120 -17.38 -8.15 -0.24
C ARG A 120 -17.84 -6.70 -0.38
N GLY A 121 -17.33 -5.95 -1.36
CA GLY A 121 -17.72 -4.56 -1.62
C GLY A 121 -17.11 -3.54 -0.65
N LEU A 122 -16.01 -3.86 0.04
CA LEU A 122 -15.35 -2.89 0.92
C LEU A 122 -14.77 -1.73 0.11
N LYS A 123 -14.88 -0.52 0.68
CA LYS A 123 -14.29 0.69 0.11
C LYS A 123 -12.77 0.55 0.03
N THR A 124 -12.19 1.00 -1.09
CA THR A 124 -10.74 0.97 -1.34
C THR A 124 -9.93 1.59 -0.20
N GLY A 125 -10.38 2.70 0.38
CA GLY A 125 -9.74 3.33 1.53
C GLY A 125 -9.64 2.40 2.76
N THR A 126 -10.70 1.65 3.05
CA THR A 126 -10.76 0.71 4.17
C THR A 126 -9.82 -0.48 3.97
N VAL A 127 -9.85 -1.06 2.77
CA VAL A 127 -8.96 -2.17 2.41
C VAL A 127 -7.50 -1.75 2.54
N ARG A 128 -7.16 -0.57 2.02
CA ARG A 128 -5.80 -0.02 2.08
C ARG A 128 -5.35 0.30 3.50
N ALA A 129 -6.21 0.85 4.34
CA ALA A 129 -5.89 1.12 5.74
C ALA A 129 -5.60 -0.17 6.51
N SER A 130 -6.37 -1.23 6.25
CA SER A 130 -6.20 -2.55 6.85
C SER A 130 -4.91 -3.23 6.38
N ILE A 131 -4.67 -3.26 5.07
CA ILE A 131 -3.41 -3.78 4.49
C ILE A 131 -2.22 -3.02 5.05
N SER A 132 -2.25 -1.68 5.09
CA SER A 132 -1.14 -0.87 5.58
C SER A 132 -0.84 -1.12 7.05
N ALA A 133 -1.88 -1.19 7.91
CA ALA A 133 -1.73 -1.45 9.33
C ALA A 133 -1.17 -2.87 9.57
N CYS A 134 -1.78 -3.88 8.96
CA CYS A 134 -1.37 -5.28 9.13
C CYS A 134 0.02 -5.55 8.54
N SER A 135 0.39 -4.90 7.44
CA SER A 135 1.74 -5.00 6.88
C SER A 135 2.80 -4.57 7.90
N GLY A 136 2.51 -3.54 8.71
CA GLY A 136 3.42 -3.07 9.74
C GLY A 136 3.71 -4.14 10.81
N LEU A 137 2.70 -4.90 11.22
CA LEU A 137 2.84 -6.02 12.15
C LEU A 137 3.61 -7.16 11.49
N LEU A 138 3.18 -7.60 10.31
CA LEU A 138 3.79 -8.73 9.61
C LEU A 138 5.25 -8.47 9.26
N LEU A 139 5.63 -7.23 8.94
CA LEU A 139 7.02 -6.90 8.68
C LEU A 139 7.86 -6.97 9.96
N ALA A 140 7.32 -6.53 11.11
CA ALA A 140 8.05 -6.66 12.37
C ALA A 140 8.29 -8.12 12.75
N LEU A 141 7.31 -8.99 12.52
CA LEU A 141 7.44 -10.43 12.69
C LEU A 141 8.48 -11.02 11.71
N HIS A 142 8.40 -10.65 10.43
CA HIS A 142 9.36 -11.08 9.41
C HIS A 142 10.80 -10.66 9.74
N SER A 143 10.99 -9.41 10.17
CA SER A 143 12.29 -8.89 10.63
C SER A 143 12.81 -9.56 11.90
N SER A 144 11.93 -10.17 12.70
CA SER A 144 12.28 -10.96 13.89
C SER A 144 12.57 -12.43 13.57
N GLY A 145 12.53 -12.81 12.29
CA GLY A 145 12.90 -14.15 11.80
C GLY A 145 11.72 -15.08 11.51
N PHE A 146 10.48 -14.67 11.78
CA PHE A 146 9.31 -15.49 11.51
C PHE A 146 9.05 -15.64 10.02
N ARG A 147 8.76 -16.88 9.59
CA ARG A 147 8.46 -17.23 8.19
C ARG A 147 7.01 -17.69 8.00
N SER A 148 6.37 -18.16 9.07
CA SER A 148 4.99 -18.63 9.08
C SER A 148 4.14 -17.95 10.15
N LEU A 149 2.83 -17.85 9.93
CA LEU A 149 1.86 -17.39 10.92
C LEU A 149 1.67 -18.43 12.04
N GLU A 150 1.99 -19.70 11.80
CA GLU A 150 1.89 -20.78 12.79
C GLU A 150 2.93 -20.61 13.92
N ASP A 151 4.12 -20.11 13.60
CA ASP A 151 5.20 -19.94 14.58
C ASP A 151 4.99 -18.70 15.48
N VAL A 152 4.11 -17.78 15.09
CA VAL A 152 3.88 -16.52 15.81
C VAL A 152 3.27 -16.79 17.19
N THR A 153 3.85 -16.20 18.23
CA THR A 153 3.34 -16.30 19.60
C THR A 153 2.64 -15.01 20.05
N GLU A 154 1.88 -15.10 21.14
CA GLU A 154 1.25 -13.93 21.76
C GLU A 154 2.28 -12.86 22.15
N ARG A 155 3.44 -13.29 22.66
CA ARG A 155 4.51 -12.40 23.10
C ARG A 155 5.01 -11.51 21.95
N ASP A 156 5.15 -12.07 20.75
CA ASP A 156 5.67 -11.34 19.59
C ASP A 156 4.69 -10.27 19.11
N VAL A 157 3.39 -10.60 19.14
CA VAL A 157 2.32 -9.64 18.83
C VAL A 157 2.29 -8.53 19.88
N LEU A 158 2.32 -8.87 21.17
CA LEU A 158 2.29 -7.87 22.25
C LEU A 158 3.53 -6.96 22.25
N ASP A 159 4.71 -7.48 21.93
CA ASP A 159 5.94 -6.69 21.82
C ASP A 159 5.81 -5.61 20.72
N TYR A 160 5.25 -5.97 19.57
CA TYR A 160 4.97 -5.01 18.49
C TYR A 160 4.07 -3.86 18.95
N PHE A 161 2.97 -4.17 19.64
CA PHE A 161 2.03 -3.15 20.13
C PHE A 161 2.64 -2.28 21.25
N SER A 162 3.48 -2.87 22.10
CA SER A 162 4.15 -2.18 23.20
C SER A 162 5.17 -1.16 22.70
N ARG A 163 5.94 -1.51 21.66
CA ARG A 163 6.97 -0.61 21.09
C ARG A 163 6.38 0.54 20.28
N LYS A 164 5.25 0.34 19.59
CA LYS A 164 4.74 1.30 18.61
C LYS A 164 3.63 2.25 19.08
N LYS A 165 3.21 2.21 20.36
CA LYS A 165 2.11 3.04 20.92
C LYS A 165 0.95 3.23 19.93
N LEU A 166 0.43 2.11 19.41
CA LEU A 166 -0.54 2.10 18.33
C LEU A 166 -1.92 2.58 18.78
N SER A 167 -2.68 3.17 17.86
CA SER A 167 -4.05 3.60 18.12
C SER A 167 -5.04 2.43 18.10
N SER A 168 -6.19 2.60 18.77
CA SER A 168 -7.31 1.64 18.70
C SER A 168 -7.80 1.43 17.26
N SER A 169 -7.80 2.48 16.43
CA SER A 169 -8.14 2.37 15.00
C SER A 169 -7.16 1.50 14.21
N THR A 170 -5.86 1.59 14.53
CA THR A 170 -4.84 0.73 13.93
C THR A 170 -5.05 -0.72 14.31
N LYS A 171 -5.39 -1.02 15.57
CA LYS A 171 -5.77 -2.38 15.99
C LYS A 171 -6.96 -2.90 15.20
N VAL A 172 -8.03 -2.11 15.05
CA VAL A 172 -9.23 -2.53 14.29
C VAL A 172 -8.88 -2.88 12.84
N ASN A 173 -8.02 -2.08 12.21
CA ASN A 173 -7.52 -2.36 10.87
C ASN A 173 -6.63 -3.61 10.78
N ILE A 174 -5.93 -3.97 11.85
CA ILE A 174 -5.17 -5.23 11.92
C ILE A 174 -6.13 -6.41 12.13
N ALA A 175 -7.07 -6.28 13.06
CA ALA A 175 -8.07 -7.30 13.36
C ALA A 175 -8.90 -7.67 12.13
N SER A 176 -9.32 -6.68 11.33
CA SER A 176 -10.13 -6.91 10.13
C SER A 176 -9.48 -7.87 9.13
N VAL A 177 -8.13 -7.89 9.06
CA VAL A 177 -7.39 -8.80 8.18
C VAL A 177 -7.51 -10.24 8.67
N PHE A 178 -7.34 -10.46 9.98
CA PHE A 178 -7.43 -11.79 10.59
C PHE A 178 -8.88 -12.29 10.72
N GLU A 179 -9.84 -11.36 10.85
CA GLU A 179 -11.29 -11.66 10.86
C GLU A 179 -11.83 -12.05 9.48
N ALA A 180 -11.14 -11.67 8.39
CA ALA A 180 -11.63 -11.89 7.04
C ALA A 180 -11.70 -13.38 6.63
N GLN A 181 -11.32 -14.32 7.50
CA GLN A 181 -11.30 -15.76 7.25
C GLN A 181 -10.44 -16.07 6.02
N THR A 182 -9.13 -15.86 6.16
CA THR A 182 -8.11 -15.86 5.10
C THR A 182 -7.79 -17.25 4.52
N GLY A 183 -8.81 -18.04 4.19
CA GLY A 183 -8.69 -19.33 3.52
C GLY A 183 -7.81 -20.30 4.32
N SER A 184 -6.72 -20.77 3.71
CA SER A 184 -5.78 -21.74 4.29
C SER A 184 -5.07 -21.27 5.56
N TYR A 185 -5.15 -19.98 5.91
CA TYR A 185 -4.54 -19.42 7.12
C TYR A 185 -5.53 -19.26 8.29
N PHE A 186 -6.72 -19.84 8.18
CA PHE A 186 -7.83 -19.60 9.10
C PHE A 186 -7.46 -19.81 10.58
N ASP A 187 -6.84 -20.94 10.92
CA ASP A 187 -6.52 -21.27 12.30
C ASP A 187 -5.45 -20.34 12.88
N SER A 188 -4.37 -20.10 12.13
CA SER A 188 -3.33 -19.15 12.52
C SER A 188 -3.85 -17.72 12.64
N ALA A 189 -4.74 -17.29 11.73
CA ALA A 189 -5.36 -15.97 11.76
C ALA A 189 -6.26 -15.82 13.00
N ARG A 190 -7.09 -16.82 13.31
CA ARG A 190 -7.95 -16.82 14.50
C ARG A 190 -7.12 -16.79 15.77
N ARG A 191 -6.01 -17.53 15.82
CA ARG A 191 -5.08 -17.52 16.96
C ARG A 191 -4.42 -16.15 17.14
N ILE A 192 -3.86 -15.57 16.08
CA ILE A 192 -3.25 -14.23 16.13
C ILE A 192 -4.28 -13.15 16.51
N LEU A 193 -5.53 -13.28 16.08
CA LEU A 193 -6.61 -12.38 16.48
C LEU A 193 -6.81 -12.35 18.00
N THR A 194 -6.66 -13.49 18.69
CA THR A 194 -6.75 -13.55 20.16
C THR A 194 -5.58 -12.87 20.87
N TYR A 195 -4.43 -12.73 20.20
CA TYR A 195 -3.24 -12.08 20.76
C TYR A 195 -3.31 -10.54 20.71
N LEU A 196 -4.29 -9.96 19.99
CA LEU A 196 -4.38 -8.52 19.85
C LEU A 196 -4.77 -7.85 21.18
N PRO A 197 -3.98 -6.89 21.70
CA PRO A 197 -4.22 -6.32 23.00
C PRO A 197 -5.52 -5.51 23.04
N ASN A 198 -6.12 -5.37 24.22
CA ASN A 198 -7.26 -4.50 24.44
C ASN A 198 -6.81 -3.04 24.55
N LEU A 199 -6.89 -2.31 23.43
CA LEU A 199 -6.61 -0.87 23.40
C LEU A 199 -7.88 -0.07 23.67
N HIS A 200 -7.91 0.70 24.77
CA HIS A 200 -9.05 1.54 25.11
C HIS A 200 -9.26 2.65 24.07
N ARG A 201 -10.49 2.73 23.57
CA ARG A 201 -10.93 3.80 22.67
C ARG A 201 -11.30 5.01 23.53
N ARG A 202 -10.41 6.01 23.60
CA ARG A 202 -10.72 7.28 24.27
C ARG A 202 -11.67 8.09 23.37
N ARG A 203 -12.98 7.94 23.57
CA ARG A 203 -13.96 8.89 23.00
C ARG A 203 -13.91 10.16 23.83
N LYS A 204 -13.74 11.31 23.18
CA LYS A 204 -14.05 12.59 23.83
C LYS A 204 -15.57 12.68 23.92
N ASN A 205 -16.10 12.87 25.12
CA ASN A 205 -17.49 13.27 25.27
C ASN A 205 -17.55 14.74 24.85
N ILE A 206 -18.03 15.00 23.65
CA ILE A 206 -18.26 16.37 23.18
C ILE A 206 -19.71 16.66 23.55
N GLN A 207 -19.93 17.61 24.44
CA GLN A 207 -21.27 18.08 24.77
C GLN A 207 -21.78 18.88 23.57
N TYR A 208 -22.79 18.37 22.90
CA TYR A 208 -23.36 18.98 21.69
C TYR A 208 -24.49 19.96 21.99
N LEU A 209 -25.12 19.85 23.16
CA LEU A 209 -26.22 20.70 23.59
C LEU A 209 -25.69 21.76 24.55
N THR A 210 -25.93 23.03 24.21
CA THR A 210 -25.78 24.15 25.14
C THR A 210 -27.04 24.25 26.02
N GLU A 211 -26.95 24.90 27.18
CA GLU A 211 -28.08 25.07 28.12
C GLU A 211 -29.29 25.80 27.50
N GLU A 212 -29.09 26.47 26.37
CA GLU A 212 -30.12 27.18 25.60
C GLU A 212 -30.97 26.23 24.71
N GLU A 213 -30.54 24.98 24.53
CA GLU A 213 -31.18 23.98 23.66
C GLU A 213 -31.94 22.88 24.43
N THR A 214 -32.10 23.02 25.75
CA THR A 214 -32.84 22.10 26.65
C THR A 214 -34.15 22.69 27.16
#